data_AF-A0AAN9J4F1-F1
#
_entry.id   AF-A0AAN9J4F1-F1
#
_cell.length_a   1.000
_cell.length_b   1.000
_cell.length_c   1.000
_cell.angle_alpha   90.00
_cell.angle_beta   90.00
_cell.angle_gamma   90.00
#
_symmetry.space_group_name_H-M   'P 1'
#
loop_
_entity.id
_entity.type
_entity.pdbx_description
1 polymer ?
#
loop_
_entity_poly.entity_id
_entity_poly.type
_entity_poly.pdbx_seq_one_letter_code
_entity_poly.pdbx_strand_id
1 'polypeptide(L)'
;MLQRPHNNNSSCTDQQVDPSCLIVHFDASMKEGIGMGVDLIIRNHYGEFMAATTMLLNAFDPSLVEAAVLSWSLGLLKELGITHAHLFSDCLLLSLYKLEKEEAK
;
A
#
# COMPACT_ATOMS: atom_id res chain seq x y z
N MET A 1 44.63 -17.93 3.17
CA MET A 1 43.34 -17.89 2.46
C MET A 1 42.25 -18.28 3.45
N LEU A 2 41.47 -17.32 3.93
CA LEU A 2 40.33 -17.54 4.83
C LEU A 2 39.07 -17.17 4.06
N GLN A 3 38.24 -18.16 3.75
CA GLN A 3 36.91 -17.93 3.18
C GLN A 3 36.03 -17.24 4.23
N ARG A 4 35.43 -16.11 3.87
CA ARG A 4 34.42 -15.44 4.69
C ARG A 4 33.07 -16.16 4.51
N PRO A 5 32.24 -16.25 5.56
CA PRO A 5 30.92 -16.85 5.45
C PRO A 5 30.02 -16.03 4.53
N HIS A 6 29.24 -16.72 3.70
CA HIS A 6 28.13 -16.14 2.95
C HIS A 6 27.14 -15.52 3.94
N ASN A 7 27.13 -14.19 3.98
CA ASN A 7 26.15 -13.44 4.74
C ASN A 7 24.90 -13.31 3.86
N ASN A 8 23.80 -13.94 4.29
CA ASN A 8 22.50 -13.94 3.60
C ASN A 8 21.78 -12.59 3.76
N ASN A 9 22.42 -11.52 3.29
CA ASN A 9 21.75 -10.24 3.11
C ASN A 9 20.86 -10.34 1.86
N SER A 10 19.62 -10.82 2.00
CA SER A 10 18.58 -10.46 1.05
C SER A 10 18.04 -9.07 1.42
N SER A 11 18.89 -8.06 1.21
CA SER A 11 18.38 -6.70 1.09
C SER A 11 17.46 -6.69 -0.12
N CYS A 12 16.21 -6.29 0.09
CA CYS A 12 15.31 -5.90 -0.98
C CYS A 12 15.93 -4.70 -1.71
N THR A 13 16.81 -4.99 -2.65
CA THR A 13 17.43 -4.03 -3.56
C THR A 13 17.35 -4.68 -4.93
N ASP A 14 16.50 -4.11 -5.78
CA ASP A 14 16.26 -4.49 -7.19
C ASP A 14 15.90 -5.96 -7.45
N GLN A 15 15.12 -6.57 -6.55
CA GLN A 15 14.62 -7.93 -6.70
C GLN A 15 13.52 -7.98 -7.77
N GLN A 16 13.59 -9.00 -8.64
CA GLN A 16 12.54 -9.40 -9.58
C GLN A 16 11.16 -9.13 -8.99
N VAL A 17 10.42 -8.18 -9.61
CA VAL A 17 9.02 -7.96 -9.28
C VAL A 17 8.30 -9.26 -9.62
N ASP A 18 7.81 -9.95 -8.60
CA ASP A 18 6.99 -11.15 -8.77
C ASP A 18 5.87 -10.80 -9.78
N PRO A 19 5.75 -11.51 -10.91
CA PRO A 19 4.76 -11.20 -11.94
C PRO A 19 3.31 -11.41 -11.46
N SER A 20 3.12 -12.01 -10.28
CA SER A 20 1.83 -12.08 -9.59
C SER A 20 1.57 -10.92 -8.63
N CYS A 21 2.57 -10.05 -8.38
CA CYS A 21 2.46 -8.92 -7.49
C CYS A 21 1.82 -7.72 -8.18
N LEU A 22 0.73 -7.22 -7.59
CA LEU A 22 0.02 -6.05 -8.09
C LEU A 22 0.64 -4.76 -7.55
N ILE A 23 0.56 -3.69 -8.33
CA ILE A 23 0.91 -2.34 -7.90
C ILE A 23 -0.39 -1.63 -7.53
N VAL A 24 -0.50 -1.16 -6.30
CA VAL A 24 -1.69 -0.50 -5.78
C VAL A 24 -1.32 0.92 -5.34
N HIS A 25 -1.90 1.90 -6.01
CA HIS A 25 -1.85 3.29 -5.58
C HIS A 25 -3.14 3.63 -4.84
N PHE A 26 -3.02 4.39 -3.77
CA PHE A 26 -4.17 4.91 -3.05
C PHE A 26 -3.88 6.34 -2.63
N ASP A 27 -4.93 7.17 -2.68
CA ASP A 27 -4.87 8.58 -2.34
C ASP A 27 -6.18 9.00 -1.68
N ALA A 28 -6.12 10.10 -0.93
CA ALA A 28 -7.26 10.70 -0.30
C ALA A 28 -7.23 12.21 -0.45
N SER A 29 -8.39 12.75 -0.82
CA SER A 29 -8.63 14.19 -0.89
C SER A 29 -9.69 14.59 0.12
N MET A 30 -9.51 15.73 0.76
CA MET A 30 -10.52 16.32 1.63
C MET A 30 -10.96 17.68 1.10
N LYS A 31 -12.25 17.95 1.22
CA LYS A 31 -12.80 19.29 1.13
C LYS A 31 -13.60 19.63 2.39
N GLU A 32 -13.13 20.64 3.11
CA GLU A 32 -13.77 21.11 4.35
C GLU A 32 -15.25 21.44 4.12
N GLY A 33 -16.10 20.98 5.06
CA GLY A 33 -17.55 21.16 4.99
C GLY A 33 -18.27 20.32 3.93
N ILE A 34 -17.55 19.50 3.15
CA ILE A 34 -18.13 18.61 2.13
C ILE A 34 -17.87 17.15 2.47
N GLY A 35 -16.61 16.77 2.70
CA GLY A 35 -16.24 15.40 3.02
C GLY A 35 -14.88 15.01 2.47
N MET A 36 -14.65 13.70 2.49
CA MET A 36 -13.40 13.07 2.05
C MET A 36 -13.70 12.15 0.87
N GLY A 37 -12.92 12.27 -0.20
CA GLY A 37 -12.87 11.29 -1.28
C GLY A 37 -11.63 10.44 -1.11
N VAL A 38 -11.80 9.13 -1.21
CA VAL A 38 -10.68 8.18 -1.27
C VAL A 38 -10.70 7.48 -2.61
N ASP A 39 -9.53 7.16 -3.15
CA ASP A 39 -9.38 6.42 -4.38
C ASP A 39 -8.29 5.35 -4.28
N LEU A 40 -8.46 4.33 -5.12
CA LEU A 40 -7.52 3.23 -5.24
C LEU A 40 -7.41 2.84 -6.72
N ILE A 41 -6.18 2.68 -7.19
CA ILE A 41 -5.84 2.26 -8.54
C ILE A 41 -4.98 0.99 -8.46
N ILE A 42 -5.39 -0.05 -9.18
CA ILE A 42 -4.67 -1.32 -9.29
C ILE A 42 -4.06 -1.43 -10.68
N ARG A 43 -2.78 -1.77 -10.71
CA ARG A 43 -2.00 -2.05 -11.91
C ARG A 43 -1.32 -3.41 -11.80
N ASN A 44 -1.04 -4.03 -12.93
CA ASN A 44 -0.18 -5.21 -12.95
C ASN A 44 1.30 -4.83 -12.77
N HIS A 45 2.19 -5.82 -12.73
CA HIS A 45 3.63 -5.62 -12.58
C HIS A 45 4.30 -4.91 -13.77
N TYR A 46 3.64 -4.82 -14.92
CA TYR A 46 4.08 -4.01 -16.07
C TYR A 46 3.61 -2.54 -15.98
N GLY A 47 2.83 -2.19 -14.95
CA GLY A 47 2.24 -0.86 -14.78
C GLY A 47 0.94 -0.64 -15.58
N GLU A 48 0.44 -1.68 -16.25
CA GLU A 48 -0.81 -1.61 -17.00
C GLU A 48 -1.99 -1.49 -16.06
N PHE A 49 -2.94 -0.62 -16.41
CA PHE A 49 -4.14 -0.38 -15.63
C PHE A 49 -5.05 -1.61 -15.62
N MET A 50 -5.49 -2.02 -14.43
CA MET A 50 -6.43 -3.14 -14.26
C MET A 50 -7.79 -2.68 -13.74
N ALA A 51 -7.78 -1.89 -12.67
CA ALA A 51 -9.00 -1.43 -12.00
C ALA A 51 -8.78 -0.11 -11.25
N ALA A 52 -9.86 0.62 -11.02
CA ALA A 52 -9.90 1.73 -10.09
C ALA A 52 -11.26 1.78 -9.38
N THR A 53 -11.25 2.32 -8.17
CA THR A 53 -12.46 2.59 -7.41
C THR A 53 -12.30 3.86 -6.58
N THR A 54 -13.43 4.45 -6.21
CA THR A 54 -13.48 5.61 -5.33
C THR A 54 -14.64 5.47 -4.35
N MET A 55 -14.49 6.07 -3.18
CA MET A 55 -15.54 6.15 -2.17
C MET A 55 -15.56 7.56 -1.57
N LEU A 56 -16.77 8.07 -1.35
CA LEU A 56 -16.97 9.26 -0.53
C LEU A 56 -17.22 8.83 0.90
N LEU A 57 -16.42 9.36 1.82
CA LEU A 57 -16.52 9.14 3.25
C LEU A 57 -16.96 10.44 3.92
N ASN A 58 -17.93 10.33 4.84
CA ASN A 58 -18.39 11.47 5.62
C ASN A 58 -17.22 12.02 6.46
N ALA A 59 -17.15 13.34 6.57
CA ALA A 59 -15.99 14.09 7.03
C ALA A 59 -15.34 13.51 8.31
N PHE A 60 -14.07 13.14 8.17
CA PHE A 60 -13.16 12.82 9.28
C PHE A 60 -12.28 14.02 9.61
N ASP A 61 -11.61 13.95 10.77
CA ASP A 61 -10.46 14.78 11.09
C ASP A 61 -9.40 14.65 9.96
N PRO A 62 -8.86 15.76 9.42
CA PRO A 62 -7.80 15.73 8.41
C PRO A 62 -6.62 14.84 8.78
N SER A 63 -6.31 14.72 10.08
CA SER A 63 -5.22 13.88 10.58
C SER A 63 -5.46 12.37 10.44
N LEU A 64 -6.71 11.94 10.20
CA LEU A 64 -7.11 10.53 10.10
C LEU A 64 -7.36 10.07 8.66
N VAL A 65 -7.37 11.00 7.70
CA VAL A 65 -7.65 10.76 6.28
C VAL A 65 -6.79 9.64 5.70
N GLU A 66 -5.50 9.73 5.97
CA GLU A 66 -4.46 8.86 5.42
C GLU A 66 -4.55 7.43 5.97
N ALA A 67 -4.78 7.32 7.27
CA ALA A 67 -5.03 6.03 7.91
C ALA A 67 -6.34 5.40 7.42
N ALA A 68 -7.37 6.22 7.18
CA ALA A 68 -8.66 5.76 6.68
C ALA A 68 -8.57 5.21 5.25
N VAL A 69 -7.89 5.90 4.33
CA VAL A 69 -7.69 5.40 2.97
C VAL A 69 -6.86 4.13 2.95
N LEU A 70 -5.79 4.03 3.77
CA LEU A 70 -5.01 2.80 3.86
C LEU A 70 -5.88 1.64 4.39
N SER A 71 -6.63 1.86 5.46
CA SER A 71 -7.50 0.84 6.05
C SER A 71 -8.57 0.35 5.07
N TRP A 72 -9.23 1.28 4.38
CA TRP A 72 -10.22 0.96 3.35
C TRP A 72 -9.60 0.19 2.18
N SER A 73 -8.44 0.64 1.70
CA SER A 73 -7.69 -0.01 0.62
C SER A 73 -7.33 -1.45 0.96
N LEU A 74 -6.80 -1.69 2.16
CA LEU A 74 -6.47 -3.04 2.65
C LEU A 74 -7.71 -3.94 2.77
N GLY A 75 -8.83 -3.40 3.24
CA GLY A 75 -10.11 -4.11 3.31
C GLY A 75 -10.58 -4.57 1.93
N LEU A 76 -10.54 -3.67 0.95
CA LEU A 76 -10.95 -3.98 -0.42
C LEU A 76 -10.04 -5.02 -1.08
N LEU A 77 -8.71 -4.89 -0.92
CA LEU A 77 -7.77 -5.88 -1.46
C LEU A 77 -8.03 -7.28 -0.89
N LYS A 78 -8.34 -7.36 0.42
CA LYS A 78 -8.72 -8.61 1.07
C LYS A 78 -10.01 -9.20 0.49
N GLU A 79 -11.04 -8.39 0.26
CA GLU A 79 -12.29 -8.83 -0.36
C GLU A 79 -12.10 -9.33 -1.79
N LEU A 80 -11.17 -8.72 -2.53
CA LEU A 80 -10.78 -9.16 -3.88
C LEU A 80 -9.86 -10.40 -3.89
N GLY A 81 -9.48 -10.93 -2.72
CA GLY A 81 -8.56 -12.06 -2.61
C GLY A 81 -7.12 -11.72 -2.99
N ILE A 82 -6.76 -10.43 -3.04
CA ILE A 82 -5.41 -9.95 -3.35
C ILE A 82 -4.56 -10.06 -2.08
N THR A 83 -3.55 -10.91 -2.13
CA THR A 83 -2.66 -11.20 -0.99
C THR A 83 -1.23 -10.71 -1.19
N HIS A 84 -0.85 -10.39 -2.43
CA HIS A 84 0.49 -9.94 -2.81
C HIS A 84 0.37 -8.65 -3.63
N ALA A 85 0.67 -7.52 -2.99
CA ALA A 85 0.64 -6.20 -3.62
C ALA A 85 1.69 -5.25 -3.02
N HIS A 86 2.23 -4.38 -3.86
CA HIS A 86 3.00 -3.21 -3.44
C HIS A 86 2.06 -2.00 -3.32
N LEU A 87 2.00 -1.44 -2.13
CA LEU A 87 1.15 -0.29 -1.79
C LEU A 87 1.95 1.01 -1.91
N PHE A 88 1.40 2.00 -2.61
CA PHE A 88 1.99 3.31 -2.84
C PHE A 88 1.01 4.43 -2.46
N SER A 89 1.52 5.41 -1.72
CA SER A 89 0.86 6.68 -1.41
C SER A 89 1.93 7.78 -1.40
N ASP A 90 1.55 9.01 -1.70
CA ASP A 90 2.41 10.19 -1.61
C ASP A 90 2.45 10.78 -0.19
N CYS A 91 1.66 10.23 0.74
CA CYS A 91 1.65 10.66 2.13
C CYS A 91 2.88 10.17 2.91
N LEU A 92 3.79 11.11 3.23
CA LEU A 92 5.01 10.83 4.00
C LEU A 92 4.76 10.21 5.39
N LEU A 93 3.59 10.47 6.00
CA LEU A 93 3.23 9.90 7.30
C LEU A 93 3.05 8.38 7.23
N LEU A 94 2.55 7.85 6.12
CA LEU A 94 2.35 6.41 5.93
C LEU A 94 3.67 5.68 5.66
N SER A 95 4.67 6.35 5.09
CA SER A 95 6.03 5.82 4.91
C SER A 95 6.72 5.45 6.23
N LEU A 96 6.23 5.99 7.36
CA LEU A 96 6.70 5.66 8.71
C LEU A 96 5.99 4.43 9.31
N TYR A 97 4.84 4.03 8.77
CA TYR A 97 4.13 2.80 9.13
C TYR A 97 4.78 1.61 8.40
N LYS A 98 6.00 1.24 8.80
CA LYS A 98 6.51 -0.09 8.46
C LYS A 98 5.67 -1.11 9.20
N LEU A 99 5.04 -2.02 8.46
CA LEU A 99 4.46 -3.26 8.97
C LEU A 99 5.60 -4.07 9.63
N GLU A 100 5.85 -3.81 10.91
CA GLU A 100 6.59 -4.75 11.74
C GLU A 100 5.73 -6.01 11.82
N LYS A 101 6.28 -7.12 11.32
CA LYS A 101 5.69 -8.45 11.52
C LYS A 101 5.45 -8.63 13.02
N GLU A 102 4.20 -8.74 13.43
CA GLU A 102 3.87 -9.47 14.65
C GLU A 102 4.26 -10.94 14.42
N GLU A 103 5.51 -11.28 14.73
CA GLU A 103 5.86 -12.65 15.08
C GLU A 103 5.29 -12.91 16.48
N ALA A 104 4.04 -13.37 16.52
CA ALA A 104 3.45 -13.95 17.71
C ALA A 104 4.30 -15.17 18.13
N LYS A 105 4.88 -15.09 19.33
CA LYS A 105 5.44 -16.23 20.06
C LYS A 105 4.37 -16.90 20.90
#